data_AF-A0A395HZD0-F1
#
_entry.id   AF-A0A395HZD0-F1
#
_cell.length_a   1.000
_cell.length_b   1.000
_cell.length_c   1.000
_cell.angle_alpha   90.00
_cell.angle_beta   90.00
_cell.angle_gamma   90.00
#
_symmetry.space_group_name_H-M   'P 1'
#
loop_
_entity.id
_entity.type
_entity.pdbx_description
1 polymer ?
#
loop_
_entity_poly.entity_id
_entity_poly.type
_entity_poly.pdbx_seq_one_letter_code
_entity_poly.pdbx_strand_id
1 'polypeptide(L)'
;MCENFGAKHCQCQQLLEKHGWIEPKSLELHSWCRVILNCPDDLSSLLAAVQEEKRRDILNTCANVRHSAVHRRPQDFESVFRSLEAGIGLATMHRDATVLQHFQSLQSDFQAIIKETWSRKHALSDKLQTRLERISTEQARLKQTAMQDAKTEVDNCYREAGAKLADCVNAMPHKMASAAEAISDSDNFSEPDIDTILLEAEKTGIAPFAELPG
;
A
#
# COMPACT_ATOMS: atom_id res chain seq x y z
N MET A 1 -15.36 46.05 4.12
CA MET A 1 -15.83 44.90 4.95
C MET A 1 -15.40 45.05 6.40
N CYS A 2 -14.09 45.14 6.72
CA CYS A 2 -13.62 45.36 8.11
C CYS A 2 -14.10 46.68 8.72
N GLU A 3 -14.14 47.76 7.93
CA GLU A 3 -14.67 49.06 8.37
C GLU A 3 -16.14 48.97 8.80
N ASN A 4 -17.01 48.45 7.91
CA ASN A 4 -18.42 48.23 8.22
C ASN A 4 -18.62 47.26 9.40
N PHE A 5 -17.76 46.25 9.53
CA PHE A 5 -17.81 45.31 10.65
C PHE A 5 -17.47 46.02 11.96
N GLY A 6 -16.36 46.76 11.99
CA GLY A 6 -15.92 47.46 13.19
C GLY A 6 -16.78 48.66 13.57
N ALA A 7 -17.43 49.32 12.60
CA ALA A 7 -18.42 50.37 12.87
C ALA A 7 -19.63 49.85 13.69
N LYS A 8 -19.98 48.56 13.56
CA LYS A 8 -21.00 47.91 14.40
C LYS A 8 -20.56 47.72 15.85
N HIS A 9 -19.25 47.83 16.13
CA HIS A 9 -18.64 47.56 17.44
C HIS A 9 -18.01 48.83 18.05
N CYS A 10 -18.68 49.98 17.91
CA CYS A 10 -18.22 51.27 18.43
C CYS A 10 -17.95 51.25 19.95
N GLN A 11 -18.65 50.41 20.71
CA GLN A 11 -18.41 50.19 22.14
C GLN A 11 -17.01 49.64 22.47
N CYS A 12 -16.32 49.01 21.51
CA CYS A 12 -14.95 48.57 21.70
C CYS A 12 -13.91 49.67 21.39
N GLN A 13 -14.34 50.90 21.10
CA GLN A 13 -13.46 52.02 20.74
C GLN A 13 -12.40 52.32 21.80
N GLN A 14 -12.74 52.27 23.09
CA GLN A 14 -11.75 52.47 24.17
C GLN A 14 -10.63 51.42 24.13
N LEU A 15 -10.96 50.18 23.78
CA LEU A 15 -9.99 49.10 23.62
C LEU A 15 -9.11 49.34 22.38
N LEU A 16 -9.71 49.80 21.27
CA LEU A 16 -8.98 50.15 20.05
C LEU A 16 -7.98 51.29 20.30
N GLU A 17 -8.43 52.36 20.95
CA GLU A 17 -7.61 53.53 21.31
C GLU A 17 -6.44 53.15 22.22
N LYS A 18 -6.67 52.30 23.23
CA LYS A 18 -5.62 51.77 24.11
C LYS A 18 -4.52 51.02 23.34
N HIS A 19 -4.89 50.35 22.25
CA HIS A 19 -3.95 49.64 21.39
C HIS A 19 -3.40 50.49 20.22
N GLY A 20 -3.76 51.78 20.15
CA GLY A 20 -3.33 52.69 19.08
C GLY A 20 -4.00 52.40 17.73
N TRP A 21 -5.11 51.67 17.71
CA TRP A 21 -5.89 51.38 16.49
C TRP A 21 -6.91 52.48 16.26
N ILE A 22 -6.48 53.53 15.57
CA ILE A 22 -7.26 54.76 15.40
C ILE A 22 -8.47 54.55 14.47
N GLU A 23 -8.42 53.57 13.56
CA GLU A 23 -9.50 53.30 12.61
C GLU A 23 -9.88 51.80 12.58
N PRO A 24 -11.18 51.47 12.50
CA PRO A 24 -11.65 50.08 12.42
C PRO A 24 -11.08 49.26 11.24
N LYS A 25 -10.78 49.93 10.13
CA LYS A 25 -10.19 49.31 8.93
C LYS A 25 -8.73 48.89 9.12
N SER A 26 -8.06 49.36 10.16
CA SER A 26 -6.69 48.97 10.50
C SER A 26 -6.60 47.55 11.07
N LEU A 27 -7.74 46.92 11.36
CA LEU A 27 -7.80 45.58 11.91
C LEU A 27 -8.24 44.51 10.91
N GLU A 28 -7.52 43.39 10.99
CA GLU A 28 -7.85 42.10 10.40
C GLU A 28 -9.26 41.65 10.82
N LEU A 29 -10.09 41.05 9.95
CA LEU A 29 -11.39 40.49 10.38
C LEU A 29 -11.22 39.41 11.47
N HIS A 30 -10.15 38.62 11.38
CA HIS A 30 -9.79 37.65 12.41
C HIS A 30 -9.35 38.33 13.73
N SER A 31 -8.69 39.49 13.65
CA SER A 31 -8.26 40.27 14.82
C SER A 31 -9.46 40.82 15.59
N TRP A 32 -10.53 41.19 14.89
CA TRP A 32 -11.78 41.63 15.51
C TRP A 32 -12.39 40.60 16.47
N CYS A 33 -12.21 39.30 16.20
CA CYS A 33 -12.69 38.27 17.13
C CYS A 33 -11.98 38.34 18.49
N ARG A 34 -10.68 38.70 18.51
CA ARG A 34 -9.94 38.95 19.76
C ARG A 34 -10.34 40.25 20.44
N VAL A 35 -10.66 41.28 19.66
CA VAL A 35 -11.16 42.55 20.20
C VAL A 35 -12.49 42.32 20.92
N ILE A 36 -13.43 41.63 20.27
CA ILE A 36 -14.75 41.30 20.83
C ILE A 36 -14.61 40.45 22.10
N LEU A 37 -13.71 39.45 22.11
CA LEU A 37 -13.44 38.62 23.30
C LEU A 37 -12.98 39.40 24.53
N ASN A 38 -12.22 40.48 24.32
CA ASN A 38 -11.61 41.28 25.39
C ASN A 38 -12.36 42.59 25.66
N CYS A 39 -13.48 42.81 24.99
CA CYS A 39 -14.26 44.03 25.11
C CYS A 39 -15.19 43.92 26.34
N PRO A 40 -15.43 45.01 27.09
CA PRO A 40 -16.28 45.01 28.27
C PRO A 40 -17.72 44.53 27.96
N ASP A 41 -18.47 44.12 29.00
CA ASP A 41 -19.75 43.38 28.94
C ASP A 41 -20.92 43.99 28.12
N ASP A 42 -20.73 45.14 27.47
CA ASP A 42 -21.76 45.88 26.73
C ASP A 42 -22.13 45.28 25.35
N LEU A 43 -21.42 44.21 24.92
CA LEU A 43 -21.63 43.54 23.61
C LEU A 43 -22.98 42.84 23.42
N SER A 44 -23.73 42.62 24.51
CA SER A 44 -24.94 41.78 24.54
C SER A 44 -26.07 42.29 23.62
N SER A 45 -26.16 43.61 23.40
CA SER A 45 -27.24 44.19 22.58
C SER A 45 -27.02 44.04 21.07
N LEU A 46 -25.76 43.94 20.63
CA LEU A 46 -25.36 43.90 19.22
C LEU A 46 -25.24 42.48 18.66
N LEU A 47 -25.01 41.51 19.54
CA LEU A 47 -24.90 40.10 19.18
C LEU A 47 -26.21 39.37 19.52
N ALA A 48 -26.52 38.31 18.76
CA ALA A 48 -27.56 37.38 19.18
C ALA A 48 -27.15 36.70 20.50
N ALA A 49 -28.13 36.42 21.37
CA ALA A 49 -27.89 35.73 22.62
C ALA A 49 -27.34 34.32 22.36
N VAL A 50 -26.13 34.07 22.85
CA VAL A 50 -25.43 32.78 22.79
C VAL A 50 -24.83 32.52 24.16
N GLN A 51 -24.80 31.26 24.60
CA GLN A 51 -24.14 30.87 25.84
C GLN A 51 -22.67 31.31 25.83
N GLU A 52 -22.19 31.78 26.97
CA GLU A 52 -20.91 32.48 27.08
C GLU A 52 -19.71 31.61 26.67
N GLU A 53 -19.73 30.34 27.05
CA GLU A 53 -18.71 29.35 26.70
C GLU A 53 -18.68 29.15 25.18
N LYS A 54 -19.86 28.96 24.57
CA LYS A 54 -20.00 28.80 23.13
C LYS A 54 -19.57 30.05 22.35
N ARG A 55 -19.90 31.23 22.87
CA ARG A 55 -19.44 32.52 22.31
C ARG A 55 -17.91 32.59 22.31
N ARG A 56 -17.28 32.26 23.43
CA ARG A 56 -15.82 32.23 23.55
C ARG A 56 -15.17 31.24 22.60
N ASP A 57 -15.72 30.03 22.47
CA ASP A 57 -15.21 29.01 21.55
C ASP A 57 -15.27 29.44 20.09
N ILE A 58 -16.38 30.04 19.66
CA ILE A 58 -16.55 30.58 18.30
C ILE A 58 -15.48 31.64 18.02
N LEU A 59 -15.39 32.65 18.89
CA LEU A 59 -14.48 33.78 18.67
C LEU A 59 -13.01 33.35 18.73
N ASN A 60 -12.64 32.44 19.64
CA ASN A 60 -11.29 31.89 19.71
C ASN A 60 -10.93 31.09 18.46
N THR A 61 -11.86 30.28 17.96
CA THR A 61 -11.66 29.49 16.75
C THR A 61 -11.45 30.42 15.55
N CYS A 62 -12.35 31.41 15.35
CA CYS A 62 -12.24 32.39 14.27
C CYS A 62 -10.96 33.24 14.36
N ALA A 63 -10.55 33.64 15.56
CA ALA A 63 -9.32 34.41 15.78
C ALA A 63 -8.05 33.65 15.37
N ASN A 64 -8.09 32.32 15.40
CA ASN A 64 -6.93 31.47 15.12
C ASN A 64 -6.90 30.91 13.69
N VAL A 65 -7.94 31.14 12.87
CA VAL A 65 -7.98 30.69 11.46
C VAL A 65 -6.77 31.21 10.67
N ARG A 66 -6.44 32.50 10.83
CA ARG A 66 -5.26 33.08 10.16
C ARG A 66 -3.97 32.41 10.61
N HIS A 67 -3.83 32.11 11.90
CA HIS A 67 -2.64 31.45 12.43
C HIS A 67 -2.44 30.07 11.77
N SER A 68 -3.51 29.28 11.67
CA SER A 68 -3.47 28.00 10.96
C SER A 68 -3.10 28.15 9.49
N ALA A 69 -3.68 29.14 8.80
CA ALA A 69 -3.46 29.39 7.38
C ALA A 69 -2.02 29.91 7.08
N VAL A 70 -1.55 30.92 7.82
CA VAL A 70 -0.23 31.54 7.64
C VAL A 70 0.89 30.53 7.88
N HIS A 71 0.75 29.70 8.91
CA HIS A 71 1.73 28.66 9.21
C HIS A 71 1.52 27.38 8.40
N ARG A 72 0.54 27.35 7.48
CA ARG A 72 0.19 26.19 6.66
C ARG A 72 0.12 24.91 7.49
N ARG A 73 -0.49 25.00 8.68
CA ARG A 73 -0.59 23.85 9.57
C ARG A 73 -1.41 22.78 8.87
N PRO A 74 -1.00 21.50 8.91
CA PRO A 74 -1.85 20.42 8.43
C PRO A 74 -3.24 20.54 9.07
N GLN A 75 -4.28 20.43 8.25
CA GLN A 75 -5.68 20.42 8.69
C GLN A 75 -6.29 19.09 8.25
N ASP A 76 -6.87 18.36 9.19
CA ASP A 76 -7.78 17.27 8.90
C ASP A 76 -9.19 17.81 8.58
N PHE A 77 -10.10 16.93 8.17
CA PHE A 77 -11.46 17.34 7.85
C PHE A 77 -12.20 17.91 9.08
N GLU A 78 -11.94 17.38 10.29
CA GLU A 78 -12.59 17.81 11.54
C GLU A 78 -12.22 19.26 11.90
N SER A 79 -10.94 19.63 11.78
CA SER A 79 -10.46 20.99 12.03
C SER A 79 -11.02 22.01 11.04
N VAL A 80 -11.20 21.61 9.78
CA VAL A 80 -11.88 22.44 8.77
C VAL A 80 -13.35 22.62 9.11
N PHE A 81 -14.08 21.55 9.46
CA PHE A 81 -15.48 21.66 9.88
C PHE A 81 -15.66 22.53 11.12
N ARG A 82 -14.79 22.38 12.12
CA ARG A 82 -14.81 23.24 13.31
C ARG A 82 -14.65 24.72 12.96
N SER A 83 -13.78 25.02 11.98
CA SER A 83 -13.60 26.39 11.50
C SER A 83 -14.83 26.92 10.75
N LEU A 84 -15.49 26.07 9.95
CA LEU A 84 -16.74 26.41 9.27
C LEU A 84 -17.89 26.62 10.26
N GLU A 85 -18.04 25.74 11.25
CA GLU A 85 -19.04 25.84 12.32
C GLU A 85 -18.84 27.11 13.16
N ALA A 86 -17.60 27.47 13.46
CA ALA A 86 -17.29 28.74 14.10
C ALA A 86 -17.64 29.93 13.20
N GLY A 87 -17.36 29.86 11.89
CA GLY A 87 -17.78 30.88 10.92
C GLY A 87 -19.29 31.05 10.84
N ILE A 88 -20.04 29.95 10.80
CA ILE A 88 -21.51 29.91 10.89
C ILE A 88 -21.96 30.56 12.19
N GLY A 89 -21.39 30.15 13.33
CA GLY A 89 -21.71 30.69 14.64
C GLY A 89 -21.45 32.20 14.72
N LEU A 90 -20.34 32.66 14.15
CA LEU A 90 -19.99 34.08 14.09
C LEU A 90 -20.99 34.87 13.24
N ALA A 91 -21.37 34.36 12.07
CA ALA A 91 -22.37 34.96 11.21
C ALA A 91 -23.76 35.01 11.87
N THR A 92 -24.16 33.92 12.55
CA THR A 92 -25.41 33.87 13.33
C THR A 92 -25.40 34.88 14.46
N MET A 93 -24.31 34.99 15.23
CA MET A 93 -24.20 36.00 16.29
C MET A 93 -24.36 37.41 15.75
N HIS A 94 -23.81 37.70 14.57
CA HIS A 94 -23.90 39.02 13.93
C HIS A 94 -25.18 39.21 13.09
N ARG A 95 -26.08 38.21 13.08
CA ARG A 95 -27.32 38.19 12.28
C ARG A 95 -27.05 38.46 10.78
N ASP A 96 -25.92 37.99 10.27
CA ASP A 96 -25.51 38.16 8.88
C ASP A 96 -25.99 36.97 8.04
N ALA A 97 -27.21 37.08 7.52
CA ALA A 97 -27.84 36.00 6.76
C ALA A 97 -27.10 35.64 5.46
N THR A 98 -26.49 36.64 4.80
CA THR A 98 -25.74 36.43 3.56
C THR A 98 -24.46 35.65 3.82
N VAL A 99 -23.69 36.03 4.83
CA VAL A 99 -22.47 35.29 5.20
C VAL A 99 -22.80 33.90 5.74
N LEU A 100 -23.89 33.78 6.52
CA LEU A 100 -24.38 32.49 7.00
C LEU A 100 -24.69 31.53 5.85
N GLN A 101 -25.41 31.99 4.83
CA GLN A 101 -25.75 31.17 3.67
C GLN A 101 -24.49 30.70 2.93
N HIS A 102 -23.50 31.57 2.73
CA HIS A 102 -22.23 31.18 2.10
C HIS A 102 -21.49 30.10 2.89
N PHE A 103 -21.40 30.21 4.22
CA PHE A 103 -20.75 29.18 5.02
C PHE A 103 -21.53 27.85 5.02
N GLN A 104 -22.86 27.89 5.01
CA GLN A 104 -23.68 26.67 4.92
C GLN A 104 -23.54 25.97 3.57
N SER A 105 -23.49 26.73 2.47
CA SER A 105 -23.18 26.18 1.14
C SER A 105 -21.80 25.55 1.12
N LEU A 106 -20.78 26.25 1.65
CA LEU A 106 -19.43 25.72 1.73
C LEU A 106 -19.35 24.44 2.58
N GLN A 107 -20.05 24.40 3.72
CA GLN A 107 -20.14 23.19 4.55
C GLN A 107 -20.75 22.02 3.78
N SER A 108 -21.81 22.27 3.01
CA SER A 108 -22.48 21.26 2.19
C SER A 108 -21.56 20.72 1.08
N ASP A 109 -20.83 21.60 0.41
CA ASP A 109 -19.85 21.23 -0.62
C ASP A 109 -18.73 20.35 -0.04
N PHE A 110 -18.20 20.72 1.13
CA PHE A 110 -17.18 19.93 1.82
C PHE A 110 -17.69 18.54 2.21
N GLN A 111 -18.93 18.45 2.72
CA GLN A 111 -19.54 17.16 3.04
C GLN A 111 -19.71 16.28 1.79
N ALA A 112 -20.12 16.86 0.67
CA ALA A 112 -20.26 16.15 -0.59
C ALA A 112 -18.91 15.60 -1.08
N ILE A 113 -17.86 16.42 -1.07
CA ILE A 113 -16.49 16.03 -1.46
C ILE A 113 -15.98 14.88 -0.58
N ILE A 114 -16.19 14.97 0.73
CA ILE A 114 -15.77 13.92 1.67
C ILE A 114 -16.50 12.61 1.38
N LYS A 115 -17.83 12.67 1.20
CA LYS A 115 -18.64 11.48 0.89
C LYS A 115 -18.22 10.83 -0.43
N GLU A 116 -17.98 11.63 -1.46
CA GLU A 116 -17.50 11.14 -2.76
C GLU A 116 -16.12 10.50 -2.63
N THR A 117 -15.20 11.15 -1.91
CA THR A 117 -13.84 10.64 -1.70
C THR A 117 -13.85 9.31 -0.95
N TRP A 118 -14.66 9.19 0.10
CA TRP A 118 -14.84 7.94 0.83
C TRP A 118 -15.44 6.83 -0.05
N SER A 119 -16.48 7.14 -0.82
CA SER A 119 -17.10 6.18 -1.74
C SER A 119 -16.10 5.66 -2.78
N ARG A 120 -15.28 6.56 -3.35
CA ARG A 120 -14.21 6.20 -4.30
C ARG A 120 -13.13 5.35 -3.65
N LYS A 121 -12.73 5.66 -2.42
CA LYS A 121 -11.77 4.85 -1.65
C LYS A 121 -12.29 3.44 -1.45
N HIS A 122 -13.55 3.27 -1.06
CA HIS A 122 -14.16 1.95 -0.87
C HIS A 122 -14.20 1.16 -2.18
N ALA A 123 -14.69 1.76 -3.27
CA ALA A 123 -14.73 1.10 -4.57
C ALA A 123 -13.33 0.65 -5.07
N LEU A 124 -12.29 1.45 -4.81
CA LEU A 124 -10.91 1.08 -5.13
C LEU A 124 -10.40 -0.06 -4.24
N SER A 125 -10.74 -0.05 -2.95
CA SER A 125 -10.40 -1.12 -2.00
C SER A 125 -11.02 -2.44 -2.43
N ASP A 126 -12.30 -2.45 -2.79
CA ASP A 126 -13.02 -3.64 -3.23
C ASP A 126 -12.41 -4.19 -4.53
N LYS A 127 -12.14 -3.30 -5.49
CA LYS A 127 -11.48 -3.69 -6.75
C LYS A 127 -10.08 -4.28 -6.53
N LEU A 128 -9.33 -3.74 -5.57
CA LEU A 128 -8.03 -4.27 -5.20
C LEU A 128 -8.17 -5.67 -4.57
N GLN A 129 -9.11 -5.83 -3.66
CA GLN A 129 -9.40 -7.10 -2.99
C GLN A 129 -9.75 -8.20 -4.01
N THR A 130 -10.68 -7.93 -4.92
CA THR A 130 -11.05 -8.88 -6.00
C THR A 130 -9.85 -9.26 -6.88
N ARG A 131 -8.96 -8.30 -7.18
CA ARG A 131 -7.75 -8.57 -7.97
C ARG A 131 -6.78 -9.47 -7.21
N LEU A 132 -6.58 -9.23 -5.92
CA LEU A 132 -5.71 -10.05 -5.08
C LEU A 132 -6.24 -11.48 -4.96
N GLU A 133 -7.56 -11.65 -4.76
CA GLU A 133 -8.20 -12.97 -4.74
C GLU A 133 -8.02 -13.72 -6.07
N ARG A 134 -8.21 -13.03 -7.20
CA ARG A 134 -7.98 -13.64 -8.53
C ARG A 134 -6.54 -14.09 -8.72
N ILE A 135 -5.57 -13.26 -8.30
CA ILE A 135 -4.14 -13.61 -8.36
C ILE A 135 -3.86 -14.83 -7.50
N SER A 136 -4.36 -14.86 -6.27
CA SER A 136 -4.19 -15.99 -5.35
C SER A 136 -4.75 -17.29 -5.93
N THR A 137 -5.96 -17.24 -6.49
CA THR A 137 -6.59 -18.40 -7.13
C THR A 137 -5.78 -18.91 -8.33
N GLU A 138 -5.31 -18.00 -9.18
CA GLU A 138 -4.51 -18.38 -10.35
C GLU A 138 -3.14 -18.94 -9.95
N GLN A 139 -2.50 -18.37 -8.93
CA GLN A 139 -1.26 -18.91 -8.37
C GLN A 139 -1.44 -20.34 -7.84
N ALA A 140 -2.55 -20.60 -7.13
CA ALA A 140 -2.86 -21.94 -6.63
C ALA A 140 -3.09 -22.92 -7.79
N ARG A 141 -3.84 -22.51 -8.83
CA ARG A 141 -4.09 -23.31 -10.02
C ARG A 141 -2.80 -23.66 -10.75
N LEU A 142 -1.96 -22.66 -11.05
CA LEU A 142 -0.68 -22.85 -11.72
C LEU A 142 0.25 -23.77 -10.93
N LYS A 143 0.30 -23.61 -9.60
CA LYS A 143 1.07 -24.50 -8.73
C LYS A 143 0.59 -25.95 -8.82
N GLN A 144 -0.73 -26.17 -8.77
CA GLN A 144 -1.30 -27.51 -8.89
C GLN A 144 -1.01 -28.15 -10.24
N THR A 145 -1.17 -27.39 -11.34
CA THR A 145 -0.85 -27.86 -12.69
C THR A 145 0.62 -28.24 -12.81
N ALA A 146 1.54 -27.37 -12.36
CA ALA A 146 2.97 -27.67 -12.40
C ALA A 146 3.36 -28.91 -11.60
N MET A 147 2.72 -29.14 -10.44
CA MET A 147 2.93 -30.35 -9.64
C MET A 147 2.44 -31.61 -10.35
N GLN A 148 1.29 -31.53 -11.02
CA GLN A 148 0.73 -32.65 -11.77
C GLN A 148 1.57 -32.98 -13.00
N ASP A 149 1.99 -31.97 -13.76
CA ASP A 149 2.84 -32.13 -14.93
C ASP A 149 4.19 -32.76 -14.56
N ALA A 150 4.83 -32.27 -13.49
CA ALA A 150 6.07 -32.84 -12.98
C ALA A 150 5.91 -34.32 -12.55
N LYS A 151 4.78 -34.67 -11.93
CA LYS A 151 4.49 -36.06 -11.57
C LYS A 151 4.32 -36.94 -12.81
N THR A 152 3.54 -36.48 -13.78
CA THR A 152 3.32 -37.22 -15.04
C THR A 152 4.62 -37.43 -15.81
N GLU A 153 5.49 -36.43 -15.84
CA GLU A 153 6.80 -36.55 -16.48
C GLU A 153 7.68 -37.61 -15.80
N VAL A 154 7.74 -37.61 -14.47
CA VAL A 154 8.46 -38.63 -13.69
C VAL A 154 7.89 -40.03 -13.95
N ASP A 155 6.56 -40.19 -13.94
CA ASP A 155 5.90 -41.46 -14.22
C ASP A 155 6.20 -41.96 -15.65
N ASN A 156 6.25 -41.05 -16.64
CA ASN A 156 6.64 -41.36 -18.01
C ASN A 156 8.10 -41.83 -18.09
N CYS A 157 9.03 -41.13 -17.42
CA CYS A 157 10.43 -41.55 -17.35
C CYS A 157 10.59 -42.95 -16.76
N TYR A 158 9.89 -43.26 -15.65
CA TYR A 158 9.93 -44.59 -15.05
C TYR A 158 9.40 -45.67 -16.00
N ARG A 159 8.29 -45.40 -16.70
CA ARG A 159 7.71 -46.32 -17.67
C ARG A 159 8.66 -46.58 -18.84
N GLU A 160 9.29 -45.54 -19.38
CA GLU A 160 10.27 -45.68 -20.47
C GLU A 160 11.53 -46.45 -20.04
N ALA A 161 12.05 -46.16 -18.85
CA ALA A 161 13.18 -46.89 -18.30
C ALA A 161 12.84 -48.38 -18.08
N GLY A 162 11.65 -48.67 -17.55
CA GLY A 162 11.14 -50.02 -17.38
C GLY A 162 10.99 -50.78 -18.70
N ALA A 163 10.45 -50.13 -19.74
CA ALA A 163 10.34 -50.72 -21.07
C ALA A 163 11.71 -51.08 -21.66
N LYS A 164 12.69 -50.15 -21.61
CA LYS A 164 14.07 -50.39 -22.07
C LYS A 164 14.73 -51.56 -21.33
N LEU A 165 14.52 -51.66 -20.02
CA LEU A 165 15.05 -52.77 -19.22
C LEU A 165 14.42 -54.11 -19.63
N ALA A 166 13.10 -54.14 -19.82
CA ALA A 166 12.39 -55.33 -20.27
C ALA A 166 12.86 -55.78 -21.66
N ASP A 167 13.08 -54.85 -22.59
CA ASP A 167 13.62 -55.13 -23.93
C ASP A 167 15.02 -55.74 -23.84
N CYS A 168 15.89 -55.19 -22.98
CA CYS A 168 17.22 -55.75 -22.72
C CYS A 168 17.17 -57.18 -22.17
N VAL A 169 16.26 -57.46 -21.23
CA VAL A 169 16.06 -58.80 -20.67
C VAL A 169 15.55 -59.77 -21.72
N ASN A 170 14.56 -59.37 -22.51
CA ASN A 170 14.00 -60.21 -23.58
C ASN A 170 15.00 -60.49 -24.71
N ALA A 171 15.99 -59.62 -24.92
CA ALA A 171 17.05 -59.82 -25.91
C ALA A 171 18.20 -60.72 -25.43
N MET A 172 18.32 -60.98 -24.11
CA MET A 172 19.41 -61.81 -23.56
C MET A 172 19.43 -63.26 -24.07
N PRO A 173 18.30 -64.00 -24.18
CA PRO A 173 18.31 -65.36 -24.69
C PRO A 173 18.89 -65.48 -26.10
N HIS A 174 18.57 -64.53 -26.99
CA HIS A 174 19.11 -64.48 -28.36
C HIS A 174 20.61 -64.17 -28.38
N LYS A 175 21.08 -63.29 -27.49
CA LYS A 175 22.52 -62.98 -27.37
C LYS A 175 23.32 -64.11 -26.74
N MET A 176 22.76 -64.81 -25.76
CA MET A 176 23.37 -66.00 -25.16
C MET A 176 23.42 -67.18 -26.13
N ALA A 177 22.40 -67.35 -26.98
CA ALA A 177 22.41 -68.34 -28.06
C ALA A 177 23.50 -68.03 -29.11
N SER A 178 23.62 -66.78 -29.58
CA SER A 178 24.72 -66.39 -30.49
C SER A 178 26.11 -66.49 -29.84
N ALA A 179 26.24 -66.21 -28.54
CA ALA A 179 27.50 -66.40 -27.82
C ALA A 179 27.84 -67.89 -27.68
N ALA A 180 26.85 -68.76 -27.46
CA ALA A 180 27.04 -70.21 -27.42
C ALA A 180 27.40 -70.78 -28.80
N GLU A 181 26.81 -70.28 -29.89
CA GLU A 181 27.20 -70.64 -31.27
C GLU A 181 28.60 -70.14 -31.62
N ALA A 182 28.98 -68.92 -31.23
CA ALA A 182 30.33 -68.41 -31.46
C ALA A 182 31.42 -69.15 -30.67
N ILE A 183 31.08 -69.70 -29.49
CA ILE A 183 31.97 -70.60 -28.73
C ILE A 183 32.01 -72.00 -29.36
N SER A 184 30.92 -72.46 -29.97
CA SER A 184 30.84 -73.77 -30.65
C SER A 184 31.53 -73.80 -32.02
N ASP A 185 31.64 -72.67 -32.72
CA ASP A 185 32.35 -72.55 -34.00
C ASP A 185 33.85 -72.21 -33.86
N SER A 186 34.32 -71.92 -32.64
CA SER A 186 35.74 -71.72 -32.35
C SER A 186 36.38 -72.97 -31.72
N ASP A 187 36.29 -74.12 -32.40
CA ASP A 187 37.14 -75.29 -32.15
C ASP A 187 38.56 -75.06 -32.71
N ASN A 188 39.18 -73.94 -32.34
CA ASN A 188 40.63 -73.79 -32.39
C ASN A 188 41.13 -73.43 -30.99
N PHE A 189 40.93 -74.39 -30.08
CA PHE A 189 41.63 -74.42 -28.80
C PHE A 189 43.06 -74.89 -29.06
N SER A 190 43.90 -73.98 -29.57
CA SER A 190 45.33 -74.13 -29.31
C SER A 190 45.52 -73.79 -27.83
N GLU A 191 45.99 -74.76 -27.05
CA GLU A 191 46.43 -74.51 -25.66
C GLU A 191 47.31 -73.25 -25.66
N PRO A 192 46.99 -72.25 -24.81
CA PRO A 192 47.86 -71.10 -24.70
C PRO A 192 49.20 -71.58 -24.14
N ASP A 193 50.26 -71.42 -24.92
CA ASP A 193 51.63 -71.63 -24.48
C ASP A 193 51.93 -70.61 -23.37
N ILE A 194 51.92 -71.09 -22.13
CA ILE A 194 52.07 -70.31 -20.90
C ILE A 194 53.40 -69.52 -20.91
N ASP A 195 54.41 -70.02 -21.64
CA ASP A 195 55.70 -69.36 -21.76
C ASP A 195 55.62 -68.05 -22.58
N THR A 196 54.62 -67.92 -23.47
CA THR A 196 54.44 -66.71 -24.29
C THR A 196 53.71 -65.61 -23.51
N ILE A 197 52.77 -65.96 -22.64
CA ILE A 197 51.96 -65.02 -21.86
C ILE A 197 52.79 -64.38 -20.74
N LEU A 198 53.68 -65.16 -20.10
CA LEU A 198 54.59 -64.63 -19.07
C LEU A 198 55.59 -63.62 -19.66
N LEU A 199 56.05 -63.82 -20.90
CA LEU A 199 57.00 -62.94 -21.58
C LEU A 199 56.39 -61.59 -22.04
N GLU A 200 55.08 -61.54 -22.32
CA GLU A 200 54.38 -60.30 -22.65
C GLU A 200 53.95 -59.49 -21.41
N ALA A 201 53.60 -60.18 -20.31
CA ALA A 201 53.26 -59.53 -19.05
C ALA A 201 54.47 -58.87 -18.37
N GLU A 202 55.68 -59.38 -18.59
CA GLU A 202 56.91 -58.77 -18.07
C GLU A 202 57.34 -57.52 -18.89
N LYS A 203 56.88 -57.39 -20.13
CA LYS A 203 57.14 -56.22 -21.01
C LYS A 203 56.19 -55.06 -20.80
N THR A 204 54.96 -55.32 -20.38
CA THR A 204 53.96 -54.29 -20.11
C THR A 204 53.98 -53.97 -18.62
N GLY A 205 54.98 -53.20 -18.20
CA GLY A 205 55.10 -52.66 -16.85
C GLY A 205 53.86 -51.84 -16.47
N ILE A 206 52.86 -52.50 -15.88
CA ILE A 206 51.65 -51.86 -15.38
C ILE A 206 51.88 -51.53 -13.90
N ALA A 207 52.21 -50.27 -13.66
CA ALA A 207 52.21 -49.69 -12.32
C ALA A 207 50.78 -49.67 -11.74
N PRO A 208 50.59 -49.86 -10.42
CA PRO A 208 49.27 -49.86 -9.83
C PRO A 208 48.66 -48.45 -9.80
N PHE A 209 47.36 -48.40 -10.09
CA PHE A 209 46.47 -47.25 -10.02
C PHE A 209 46.69 -46.40 -8.75
N ALA A 210 47.02 -45.12 -8.94
CA ALA A 210 46.94 -44.08 -7.91
C ALA A 210 45.85 -43.05 -8.27
N GLU A 211 44.88 -42.94 -7.35
CA GLU A 211 44.13 -41.75 -6.93
C GLU A 211 43.08 -41.11 -7.88
N LEU A 212 41.82 -41.25 -7.48
CA LEU A 212 40.72 -40.35 -7.84
C LEU A 212 40.72 -39.14 -6.88
N PRO A 213 40.62 -37.89 -7.37
CA PRO A 213 40.52 -36.72 -6.52
C PRO A 213 39.09 -36.52 -5.98
N GLY A 214 39.00 -36.10 -4.71
CA GLY A 214 37.82 -35.49 -4.10
C GLY A 214 37.77 -33.99 -4.29
#